data_AF-A0A7C5YKH1-F1
#
_entry.id   AF-A0A7C5YKH1-F1
#
_cell.length_a   1.000
_cell.length_b   1.000
_cell.length_c   1.000
_cell.angle_alpha   90.00
_cell.angle_beta   90.00
_cell.angle_gamma   90.00
#
_symmetry.space_group_name_H-M   'P 1'
#
loop_
_entity.id
_entity.type
_entity.pdbx_description
1 polymer ?
#
loop_
_entity_poly.entity_id
_entity_poly.type
_entity_poly.pdbx_seq_one_letter_code
_entity_poly.pdbx_strand_id
1 'polypeptide(L)'
;MRQLLVIFGCGVLLVLVTICCIMGGGRWNAFAAPDQSGQIWALIVGINTYLYDDTQIPDLKYAVADAKLFYERLISPSGFGIPPGNIVLMTDDTDHPEWKPTRNNIIAMLETWITQAKENDMVIVYFSCHGMEFDGKTYLLAADTRYANPKETGIALREHVIDVLTTKCRARRKILILDSCHSGGGRGAAPMTKQMREEMTPRGFKPQPKPTMPTEISFFATISSCNINEIALEDPKLGHGVFTYYLARYLSQEGDKNGNKVVELSELFDQVRDATTRHAARLGAKQNPILLMPRPPDPSEVPLLTVRPEPPKPTGTLAVDAEPWAWVYLSGKKLSETPLLLRNVPVGTYRLRLEHEKFGVKTVYITIEEGKTVSVKVNFLKNEVLINGQPVEATGIE
;
A
#
# COMPACT_ATOMS: atom_id res chain seq x y z
N MET A 1 -49.29 13.03 -58.35
CA MET A 1 -49.08 14.50 -58.17
C MET A 1 -48.39 14.65 -56.82
N ARG A 2 -47.15 15.12 -56.63
CA ARG A 2 -46.21 15.94 -57.41
C ARG A 2 -44.77 15.40 -57.23
N GLN A 3 -43.96 15.63 -58.26
CA GLN A 3 -42.51 15.49 -58.28
C GLN A 3 -41.83 16.65 -57.51
N LEU A 4 -40.60 16.42 -57.02
CA LEU A 4 -39.40 17.27 -57.07
C LEU A 4 -38.36 16.63 -56.11
N LEU A 5 -37.04 16.58 -56.32
CA LEU A 5 -36.09 16.74 -57.41
C LEU A 5 -34.74 16.35 -56.78
N VAL A 6 -33.90 15.68 -57.55
CA VAL A 6 -32.55 15.18 -57.23
C VAL A 6 -31.55 16.33 -56.95
N ILE A 7 -30.53 16.11 -56.11
CA ILE A 7 -29.08 16.36 -56.39
C ILE A 7 -28.18 15.82 -55.24
N PHE A 8 -27.04 15.29 -55.68
CA PHE A 8 -25.94 14.56 -55.02
C PHE A 8 -25.19 15.29 -53.90
N GLY A 9 -24.51 14.52 -53.02
CA GLY A 9 -23.33 15.00 -52.30
C GLY A 9 -22.82 14.10 -51.17
N CYS A 10 -21.79 13.30 -51.46
CA CYS A 10 -20.76 12.71 -50.58
C CYS A 10 -20.76 13.06 -49.07
N GLY A 11 -20.60 12.05 -48.21
CA GLY A 11 -20.08 12.25 -46.85
C GLY A 11 -20.42 11.14 -45.88
N VAL A 12 -19.51 10.18 -45.72
CA VAL A 12 -19.55 9.11 -44.71
C VAL A 12 -19.59 9.70 -43.29
N LEU A 13 -20.59 9.35 -42.48
CA LEU A 13 -20.44 9.26 -41.03
C LEU A 13 -21.29 8.13 -40.47
N LEU A 14 -20.61 7.01 -40.21
CA LEU A 14 -21.13 5.81 -39.58
C LEU A 14 -21.31 6.10 -38.08
N VAL A 15 -22.54 6.36 -37.64
CA VAL A 15 -22.93 6.27 -36.23
C VAL A 15 -23.84 5.06 -36.11
N LEU A 16 -23.29 3.94 -35.68
CA LEU A 16 -24.05 2.78 -35.24
C LEU A 16 -23.67 2.46 -33.80
N VAL A 17 -24.39 3.08 -32.86
CA VAL A 17 -24.60 2.52 -31.53
C VAL A 17 -25.61 1.39 -31.72
N THR A 18 -25.15 0.15 -31.68
CA THR A 18 -26.04 -1.01 -31.58
C THR A 18 -25.84 -1.65 -30.22
N ILE A 19 -26.65 -1.21 -29.25
CA ILE A 19 -26.91 -2.00 -28.04
C ILE A 19 -28.06 -2.93 -28.41
N CYS A 20 -27.72 -4.20 -28.68
CA CYS A 20 -28.67 -5.29 -28.76
C CYS A 20 -28.42 -6.19 -27.55
N CYS A 21 -29.36 -6.22 -26.61
CA CYS A 21 -29.61 -7.35 -25.72
C CYS A 21 -30.97 -7.13 -25.03
N ILE A 22 -32.04 -7.62 -25.65
CA ILE A 22 -33.24 -8.07 -24.94
C ILE A 22 -33.28 -9.59 -25.15
N MET A 23 -33.11 -10.36 -24.08
CA MET A 23 -33.88 -11.56 -23.71
C MET A 23 -33.12 -12.35 -22.64
N GLY A 24 -33.75 -12.53 -21.47
CA GLY A 24 -33.27 -13.42 -20.41
C GLY A 24 -33.44 -12.81 -19.02
N GLY A 25 -34.55 -13.14 -18.36
CA GLY A 25 -34.85 -12.69 -17.00
C GLY A 25 -33.80 -13.18 -15.99
N GLY A 26 -32.98 -12.24 -15.55
CA GLY A 26 -32.15 -12.33 -14.35
C GLY A 26 -31.90 -10.90 -13.91
N ARG A 27 -32.26 -10.56 -12.67
CA ARG A 27 -31.92 -9.25 -12.09
C ARG A 27 -30.41 -9.25 -11.85
N TRP A 28 -29.63 -8.86 -12.85
CA TRP A 28 -28.24 -8.48 -12.67
C TRP A 28 -28.24 -7.07 -12.10
N ASN A 29 -28.28 -6.95 -10.77
CA ASN A 29 -27.79 -5.75 -10.11
C ASN A 29 -26.26 -5.77 -10.22
N ALA A 30 -25.74 -5.54 -11.41
CA ALA A 30 -24.35 -5.14 -11.56
C ALA A 30 -24.28 -3.73 -10.98
N PHE A 31 -23.84 -3.60 -9.73
CA PHE A 31 -23.27 -2.35 -9.27
C PHE A 31 -22.03 -2.14 -10.14
N ALA A 32 -22.19 -1.44 -11.26
CA ALA A 32 -21.07 -0.78 -11.88
C ALA A 32 -20.43 0.05 -10.77
N ALA A 33 -19.16 -0.20 -10.46
CA ALA A 33 -18.40 0.66 -9.57
C ALA A 33 -18.66 2.11 -10.02
N PRO A 34 -18.97 3.03 -9.09
CA PRO A 34 -19.39 4.39 -9.45
C PRO A 34 -18.46 4.94 -10.51
N ASP A 35 -19.03 5.49 -11.58
CA ASP A 35 -18.33 6.46 -12.40
C ASP A 35 -17.71 7.50 -11.44
N GLN A 36 -16.37 7.46 -11.39
CA GLN A 36 -15.48 8.17 -10.48
C GLN A 36 -15.46 9.66 -10.82
N SER A 37 -16.57 10.36 -10.61
CA SER A 37 -16.63 11.81 -10.84
C SER A 37 -15.79 12.63 -9.84
N GLY A 38 -15.25 12.00 -8.78
CA GLY A 38 -14.39 12.63 -7.79
C GLY A 38 -12.99 12.03 -7.74
N GLN A 39 -12.00 12.86 -7.45
CA GLN A 39 -10.60 12.49 -7.36
C GLN A 39 -10.30 11.79 -6.02
N ILE A 40 -9.15 11.13 -5.94
CA ILE A 40 -8.63 10.58 -4.69
C ILE A 40 -7.43 11.43 -4.25
N TRP A 41 -7.42 11.82 -2.99
CA TRP A 41 -6.34 12.54 -2.33
C TRP A 41 -5.73 11.67 -1.24
N ALA A 42 -4.41 11.60 -1.16
CA ALA A 42 -3.72 10.75 -0.20
C ALA A 42 -2.57 11.47 0.52
N LEU A 43 -2.58 11.42 1.85
CA LEU A 43 -1.44 11.84 2.68
C LEU A 43 -0.86 10.60 3.37
N ILE A 44 0.40 10.30 3.11
CA ILE A 44 1.10 9.12 3.63
C ILE A 44 2.29 9.60 4.46
N VAL A 45 2.36 9.16 5.71
CA VAL A 45 3.42 9.52 6.65
C VAL A 45 4.11 8.24 7.14
N GLY A 46 5.45 8.18 7.02
CA GLY A 46 6.27 7.08 7.52
C GLY A 46 7.46 7.62 8.31
N ILE A 47 7.68 7.15 9.54
CA ILE A 47 8.72 7.70 10.42
C ILE A 47 9.55 6.56 11.02
N ASN A 48 10.81 6.45 10.58
CA ASN A 48 11.79 5.57 11.19
C ASN A 48 12.54 6.26 12.33
N THR A 49 13.08 7.46 12.07
CA THR A 49 14.04 8.13 12.96
C THR A 49 13.42 9.30 13.71
N TYR A 50 13.75 9.42 15.00
CA TYR A 50 13.27 10.49 15.88
C TYR A 50 14.41 11.42 16.32
N LEU A 51 14.20 12.74 16.24
CA LEU A 51 15.29 13.74 16.23
C LEU A 51 16.07 13.91 17.54
N TYR A 52 15.49 13.55 18.69
CA TYR A 52 16.04 13.93 20.01
C TYR A 52 16.82 12.83 20.73
N ASP A 53 17.09 11.69 20.07
CA ASP A 53 17.71 10.51 20.69
C ASP A 53 17.04 10.15 22.03
N ASP A 54 15.72 10.31 22.06
CA ASP A 54 14.91 9.99 23.24
C ASP A 54 14.85 8.47 23.32
N THR A 55 15.66 7.87 24.19
CA THR A 55 15.74 6.41 24.35
C THR A 55 14.39 5.71 24.61
N GLN A 56 13.35 6.48 24.96
CA GLN A 56 11.98 5.98 25.14
C GLN A 56 11.18 5.89 23.84
N ILE A 57 11.64 6.52 22.77
CA ILE A 57 11.11 6.44 21.41
C ILE A 57 12.20 5.81 20.52
N PRO A 58 12.31 4.47 20.50
CA PRO A 58 13.31 3.81 19.68
C PRO A 58 13.00 3.97 18.19
N ASP A 59 14.02 4.02 17.35
CA ASP A 59 13.84 4.06 15.90
C ASP A 59 13.11 2.80 15.38
N LEU A 60 12.26 3.01 14.39
CA LEU A 60 11.62 1.94 13.61
C LEU A 60 12.49 1.58 12.39
N LYS A 61 12.33 0.37 11.87
CA LYS A 61 13.14 -0.11 10.74
C LYS A 61 12.40 0.03 9.42
N TYR A 62 11.09 -0.22 9.42
CA TYR A 62 10.33 -0.41 8.19
C TYR A 62 9.20 0.60 7.99
N ALA A 63 8.96 1.54 8.90
CA ALA A 63 7.87 2.51 8.75
C ALA A 63 7.99 3.38 7.48
N VAL A 64 9.22 3.77 7.11
CA VAL A 64 9.49 4.45 5.83
C VAL A 64 9.27 3.51 4.64
N ALA A 65 9.72 2.26 4.73
CA ALA A 65 9.54 1.27 3.68
C ALA A 65 8.05 0.96 3.44
N ASP A 66 7.27 0.92 4.52
CA ASP A 66 5.82 0.71 4.52
C ASP A 66 5.08 1.89 3.88
N ALA A 67 5.43 3.12 4.26
CA ALA A 67 4.89 4.32 3.61
C ALA A 67 5.19 4.36 2.11
N LYS A 68 6.41 4.00 1.70
CA LYS A 68 6.79 3.91 0.27
C LYS A 68 6.04 2.79 -0.46
N LEU A 69 5.91 1.60 0.12
CA LEU A 69 5.15 0.50 -0.46
C LEU A 69 3.68 0.88 -0.66
N PHE A 70 3.08 1.52 0.34
CA PHE A 70 1.69 1.95 0.24
C PHE A 70 1.52 3.07 -0.80
N TYR A 71 2.45 4.04 -0.85
CA TYR A 71 2.51 5.08 -1.89
C TYR A 71 2.55 4.46 -3.30
N GLU A 72 3.48 3.55 -3.55
CA GLU A 72 3.62 2.83 -4.83
C GLU A 72 2.33 2.12 -5.21
N ARG A 73 1.65 1.51 -4.23
CA ARG A 73 0.37 0.87 -4.48
C ARG A 73 -0.72 1.87 -4.86
N LEU A 74 -0.83 3.01 -4.19
CA LEU A 74 -1.86 4.00 -4.50
C LEU A 74 -1.67 4.64 -5.89
N ILE A 75 -0.43 4.88 -6.33
CA ILE A 75 -0.16 5.44 -7.66
C ILE A 75 -0.23 4.40 -8.79
N SER A 76 -0.16 3.11 -8.45
CA SER A 76 -0.25 2.04 -9.45
C SER A 76 -1.63 2.04 -10.13
N PRO A 77 -1.72 1.87 -11.47
CA PRO A 77 -2.99 1.78 -12.19
C PRO A 77 -3.93 0.67 -11.72
N SER A 78 -3.38 -0.36 -11.07
CA SER A 78 -4.09 -1.52 -10.51
C SER A 78 -4.50 -1.36 -9.06
N GLY A 79 -3.88 -0.40 -8.35
CA GLY A 79 -4.46 0.19 -7.16
C GLY A 79 -5.37 1.33 -7.63
N PHE A 80 -5.18 2.54 -7.10
CA PHE A 80 -6.07 3.65 -7.43
C PHE A 80 -5.64 4.48 -8.65
N GLY A 81 -4.38 4.40 -9.08
CA GLY A 81 -3.84 5.27 -10.12
C GLY A 81 -3.88 6.75 -9.72
N ILE A 82 -3.64 7.06 -8.44
CA ILE A 82 -3.70 8.44 -7.94
C ILE A 82 -2.66 9.29 -8.68
N PRO A 83 -3.04 10.43 -9.29
CA PRO A 83 -2.08 11.30 -9.96
C PRO A 83 -1.11 11.93 -8.94
N PRO A 84 0.17 12.18 -9.32
CA PRO A 84 1.17 12.72 -8.41
C PRO A 84 0.77 14.03 -7.69
N GLY A 85 -0.08 14.85 -8.31
CA GLY A 85 -0.58 16.10 -7.70
C GLY A 85 -1.54 15.90 -6.52
N ASN A 86 -2.08 14.70 -6.34
CA ASN A 86 -3.09 14.39 -5.32
C ASN A 86 -2.57 13.39 -4.28
N ILE A 87 -1.25 13.16 -4.22
CA ILE A 87 -0.64 12.27 -3.21
C ILE A 87 0.64 12.89 -2.68
N VAL A 88 0.79 12.92 -1.36
CA VAL A 88 2.02 13.38 -0.70
C VAL A 88 2.56 12.28 0.21
N LEU A 89 3.85 12.01 0.07
CA LEU A 89 4.62 11.10 0.90
C LEU A 89 5.56 11.92 1.79
N MET A 90 5.36 11.81 3.11
CA MET A 90 6.20 12.43 4.13
C MET A 90 6.99 11.35 4.86
N THR A 91 8.30 11.32 4.67
CA THR A 91 9.19 10.37 5.34
C THR A 91 10.38 11.08 5.97
N ASP A 92 10.93 10.55 7.07
CA ASP A 92 12.08 11.18 7.74
C ASP A 92 13.35 11.16 6.88
N ASP A 93 13.44 10.26 5.90
CA ASP A 93 14.54 10.17 4.94
C ASP A 93 14.39 11.05 3.68
N THR A 94 13.32 11.86 3.57
CA THR A 94 13.14 12.76 2.42
C THR A 94 14.12 13.94 2.46
N ASP A 95 14.62 14.37 1.30
CA ASP A 95 15.42 15.60 1.20
C ASP A 95 14.55 16.87 1.17
N HIS A 96 13.22 16.75 1.01
CA HIS A 96 12.32 17.88 0.90
C HIS A 96 11.93 18.44 2.29
N PRO A 97 12.36 19.65 2.68
CA PRO A 97 12.17 20.16 4.05
C PRO A 97 10.70 20.26 4.49
N GLU A 98 9.81 20.63 3.57
CA GLU A 98 8.37 20.74 3.85
C GLU A 98 7.69 19.38 4.06
N TRP A 99 8.30 18.30 3.57
CA TRP A 99 7.76 16.94 3.68
C TRP A 99 8.44 16.13 4.79
N LYS A 100 9.40 16.73 5.51
CA LYS A 100 9.87 16.15 6.76
C LYS A 100 8.67 15.96 7.71
N PRO A 101 8.48 14.79 8.32
CA PRO A 101 7.31 14.46 9.12
C PRO A 101 7.40 15.04 10.55
N THR A 102 7.64 16.34 10.65
CA THR A 102 7.53 17.09 11.91
C THR A 102 6.06 17.35 12.23
N ARG A 103 5.76 17.59 13.50
CA ARG A 103 4.41 17.85 13.99
C ARG A 103 3.76 18.99 13.19
N ASN A 104 4.48 20.09 13.02
CA ASN A 104 3.95 21.27 12.34
C ASN A 104 3.70 21.01 10.85
N ASN A 105 4.62 20.31 10.17
CA ASN A 105 4.44 20.00 8.75
C ASN A 105 3.24 19.06 8.54
N ILE A 106 3.10 18.01 9.37
CA ILE A 106 1.97 17.07 9.24
C ILE A 106 0.64 17.79 9.50
N ILE A 107 0.55 18.61 10.55
CA ILE A 107 -0.67 19.39 10.84
C ILE A 107 -0.97 20.35 9.69
N ALA A 108 0.05 21.04 9.14
CA ALA A 108 -0.15 21.92 8.00
C ALA A 108 -0.72 21.16 6.78
N MET A 109 -0.20 19.97 6.46
CA MET A 109 -0.72 19.13 5.38
C MET A 109 -2.17 18.68 5.62
N LEU A 110 -2.50 18.30 6.87
CA LEU A 110 -3.87 17.92 7.26
C LEU A 110 -4.85 19.09 7.23
N GLU A 111 -4.43 20.30 7.57
CA GLU A 111 -5.34 21.44 7.67
C GLU A 111 -5.50 22.21 6.36
N THR A 112 -4.47 22.21 5.50
CA THR A 112 -4.41 23.09 4.32
C THR A 112 -4.40 22.35 2.98
N TRP A 113 -3.81 21.16 2.92
CA TRP A 113 -3.66 20.43 1.66
C TRP A 113 -4.77 19.39 1.48
N ILE A 114 -4.94 18.47 2.44
CA ILE A 114 -5.97 17.42 2.34
C ILE A 114 -7.40 17.99 2.38
N THR A 115 -7.59 19.19 2.93
CA THR A 115 -8.88 19.88 3.00
C THR A 115 -9.30 20.54 1.69
N GLN A 116 -8.42 20.58 0.68
CA GLN A 116 -8.76 21.03 -0.68
C GLN A 116 -9.65 20.03 -1.43
N ALA A 117 -9.71 18.77 -0.96
CA ALA A 117 -10.57 17.73 -1.50
C ALA A 117 -12.05 18.17 -1.48
N LYS A 118 -12.71 18.02 -2.62
CA LYS A 118 -14.11 18.43 -2.85
C LYS A 118 -15.08 17.36 -2.34
N GLU A 119 -16.36 17.67 -2.28
CA GLU A 119 -17.38 16.77 -1.70
C GLU A 119 -17.42 15.38 -2.33
N ASN A 120 -17.27 15.32 -3.66
CA ASN A 120 -17.26 14.06 -4.39
C ASN A 120 -15.92 13.33 -4.30
N ASP A 121 -14.85 13.95 -3.82
CA ASP A 121 -13.54 13.32 -3.71
C ASP A 121 -13.50 12.27 -2.59
N MET A 122 -12.45 11.45 -2.60
CA MET A 122 -12.10 10.54 -1.51
C MET A 122 -10.76 10.96 -0.91
N VAL A 123 -10.66 10.88 0.42
CA VAL A 123 -9.44 11.16 1.16
C VAL A 123 -8.93 9.89 1.83
N ILE A 124 -7.64 9.61 1.66
CA ILE A 124 -6.90 8.56 2.35
C ILE A 124 -5.80 9.22 3.18
N VAL A 125 -5.74 8.93 4.47
CA VAL A 125 -4.62 9.34 5.32
C VAL A 125 -4.02 8.09 5.93
N TYR A 126 -2.70 7.92 5.80
CA TYR A 126 -1.96 6.77 6.28
C TYR A 126 -0.81 7.21 7.17
N PHE A 127 -0.66 6.55 8.32
CA PHE A 127 0.45 6.75 9.24
C PHE A 127 1.13 5.40 9.52
N SER A 128 2.45 5.35 9.34
CA SER A 128 3.32 4.31 9.89
C SER A 128 4.35 4.97 10.81
N CYS A 129 4.14 4.84 12.11
CA CYS A 129 4.93 5.53 13.14
C CYS A 129 4.61 4.96 14.52
N HIS A 130 5.33 5.42 15.56
CA HIS A 130 4.91 5.16 16.93
C HIS A 130 3.61 5.89 17.30
N GLY A 131 2.83 5.24 18.17
CA GLY A 131 1.72 5.84 18.88
C GLY A 131 1.94 5.74 20.38
N MET A 132 1.35 6.67 21.14
CA MET A 132 1.34 6.59 22.60
C MET A 132 0.03 7.11 23.18
N GLU A 133 -0.35 6.54 24.33
CA GLU A 133 -1.38 7.13 25.18
C GLU A 133 -0.73 8.07 26.20
N PHE A 134 -1.28 9.26 26.35
CA PHE A 134 -0.89 10.22 27.38
C PHE A 134 -2.12 10.97 27.87
N ASP A 135 -2.35 10.99 29.19
CA ASP A 135 -3.48 11.68 29.83
C ASP A 135 -4.85 11.32 29.20
N GLY A 136 -5.03 10.01 28.93
CA GLY A 136 -6.25 9.47 28.35
C GLY A 136 -6.48 9.76 26.86
N LYS A 137 -5.49 10.37 26.17
CA LYS A 137 -5.55 10.69 24.74
C LYS A 137 -4.50 9.92 23.95
N THR A 138 -4.83 9.62 22.70
CA THR A 138 -3.93 8.97 21.76
C THR A 138 -3.16 10.00 20.95
N TYR A 139 -1.85 9.85 20.89
CA TYR A 139 -0.95 10.67 20.09
C TYR A 139 -0.21 9.80 19.07
N LEU A 140 -0.11 10.29 17.83
CA LEU A 140 0.84 9.82 16.83
C LEU A 140 2.14 10.60 17.01
N LEU A 141 3.27 9.91 17.01
CA LEU A 141 4.57 10.54 17.24
C LEU A 141 5.16 11.00 15.91
N ALA A 142 5.21 12.32 15.72
CA ALA A 142 6.00 12.98 14.68
C ALA A 142 7.51 12.84 14.97
N ALA A 143 8.36 13.07 13.96
CA ALA A 143 9.82 12.92 14.08
C ALA A 143 10.44 13.85 15.15
N ASP A 144 9.79 14.98 15.44
CA ASP A 144 10.17 15.96 16.47
C ASP A 144 9.30 15.85 17.75
N THR A 145 8.70 14.69 18.01
CA THR A 145 7.99 14.46 19.28
C THR A 145 8.99 14.22 20.41
N ARG A 146 8.68 14.73 21.60
CA ARG A 146 9.41 14.46 22.84
C ARG A 146 8.55 13.58 23.75
N TYR A 147 9.08 12.44 24.19
CA TYR A 147 8.33 11.48 25.01
C TYR A 147 7.81 12.10 26.31
N ALA A 148 8.59 13.02 26.90
CA ALA A 148 8.23 13.71 28.13
C ALA A 148 7.10 14.75 27.97
N ASN A 149 6.78 15.16 26.74
CA ASN A 149 5.77 16.18 26.49
C ASN A 149 4.98 15.95 25.18
N PRO A 150 4.30 14.80 25.02
CA PRO A 150 3.56 14.47 23.81
C PRO A 150 2.33 15.37 23.62
N LYS A 151 1.81 15.96 24.69
CA LYS A 151 0.70 16.91 24.64
C LYS A 151 0.99 18.09 23.70
N GLU A 152 2.19 18.66 23.80
CA GLU A 152 2.61 19.82 23.00
C GLU A 152 3.38 19.42 21.74
N THR A 153 4.08 18.28 21.76
CA THR A 153 5.02 17.90 20.69
C THR A 153 4.57 16.72 19.84
N GLY A 154 3.53 16.00 20.24
CA GLY A 154 2.90 14.93 19.46
C GLY A 154 1.67 15.41 18.67
N ILE A 155 1.13 14.51 17.85
CA ILE A 155 -0.08 14.75 17.07
C ILE A 155 -1.24 14.03 17.74
N ALA A 156 -2.05 14.75 18.50
CA ALA A 156 -3.28 14.19 19.08
C ALA A 156 -4.20 13.66 17.96
N LEU A 157 -4.47 12.35 17.98
CA LEU A 157 -5.18 11.63 16.93
C LEU A 157 -6.57 12.22 16.69
N ARG A 158 -7.29 12.51 17.78
CA ARG A 158 -8.63 13.06 17.71
C ARG A 158 -8.63 14.49 17.18
N GLU A 159 -7.97 15.41 17.88
CA GLU A 159 -8.08 16.84 17.60
C GLU A 159 -7.40 17.24 16.28
N HIS A 160 -6.22 16.71 15.99
CA HIS A 160 -5.41 17.14 14.85
C HIS A 160 -5.67 16.31 13.59
N VAL A 161 -6.20 15.09 13.70
CA VAL A 161 -6.44 14.22 12.53
C VAL A 161 -7.94 14.01 12.32
N ILE A 162 -8.64 13.37 13.26
CA ILE A 162 -10.04 12.97 13.07
C ILE A 162 -10.97 14.17 12.99
N ASP A 163 -10.85 15.13 13.90
CA ASP A 163 -11.70 16.33 13.90
C ASP A 163 -11.42 17.17 12.64
N VAL A 164 -10.17 17.27 12.18
CA VAL A 164 -9.83 17.93 10.91
C VAL A 164 -10.49 17.23 9.71
N LEU A 165 -10.32 15.91 9.60
CA LEU A 165 -10.90 15.12 8.51
C LEU A 165 -12.43 15.14 8.53
N THR A 166 -13.07 15.23 9.69
CA THR A 166 -14.52 15.12 9.80
C THR A 166 -15.25 16.44 9.82
N THR A 167 -14.59 17.54 10.21
CA THR A 167 -15.21 18.86 10.34
C THR A 167 -14.68 19.90 9.33
N LYS A 168 -13.42 19.80 8.89
CA LYS A 168 -12.81 20.75 7.94
C LYS A 168 -12.77 20.21 6.51
N CYS A 169 -12.52 18.92 6.32
CA CYS A 169 -12.45 18.31 4.99
C CYS A 169 -13.85 18.04 4.41
N ARG A 170 -14.12 18.55 3.20
CA ARG A 170 -15.44 18.45 2.54
C ARG A 170 -15.71 17.09 1.90
N ALA A 171 -14.68 16.31 1.58
CA ALA A 171 -14.82 14.99 0.97
C ALA A 171 -15.81 14.12 1.74
N ARG A 172 -16.71 13.40 1.06
CA ARG A 172 -17.69 12.55 1.75
C ARG A 172 -17.14 11.17 2.08
N ARG A 173 -16.06 10.76 1.43
CA ARG A 173 -15.45 9.42 1.54
C ARG A 173 -14.05 9.55 2.14
N LYS A 174 -13.84 8.99 3.32
CA LYS A 174 -12.58 9.15 4.08
C LYS A 174 -12.14 7.83 4.68
N ILE A 175 -10.86 7.50 4.50
CA ILE A 175 -10.20 6.38 5.19
C ILE A 175 -8.98 6.92 5.92
N LEU A 176 -8.92 6.65 7.22
CA LEU A 176 -7.74 6.81 8.06
C LEU A 176 -7.13 5.44 8.32
N ILE A 177 -5.85 5.27 8.08
CA ILE A 177 -5.11 4.02 8.28
C ILE A 177 -3.98 4.30 9.26
N LEU A 178 -3.92 3.53 10.33
CA LEU A 178 -2.98 3.67 11.44
C LEU A 178 -2.18 2.39 11.56
N ASP A 179 -0.97 2.38 11.01
CA ASP A 179 0.05 1.37 11.27
C ASP A 179 0.95 1.82 12.42
N SER A 180 0.37 1.88 13.60
CA SER A 180 1.03 2.34 14.82
C SER A 180 0.60 1.50 16.01
N CYS A 181 1.56 1.12 16.87
CA CYS A 181 1.22 0.55 18.18
C CYS A 181 0.48 1.60 19.01
N HIS A 182 -0.68 1.23 19.56
CA HIS A 182 -1.50 2.15 20.37
C HIS A 182 -1.18 2.11 21.87
N SER A 183 -0.23 1.30 22.31
CA SER A 183 0.26 1.30 23.69
C SER A 183 1.77 1.13 23.70
N GLY A 184 2.46 1.98 24.47
CA GLY A 184 3.84 1.69 24.85
C GLY A 184 3.89 0.26 25.39
N GLY A 185 4.71 -0.60 24.79
CA GLY A 185 4.61 -2.06 24.87
C GLY A 185 4.26 -2.59 26.27
N GLY A 186 3.05 -3.12 26.42
CA GLY A 186 2.53 -3.53 27.74
C GLY A 186 1.31 -4.44 27.71
N ARG A 187 1.55 -5.75 27.60
CA ARG A 187 0.76 -6.93 28.05
C ARG A 187 -0.77 -6.78 28.25
N GLY A 188 -1.53 -7.52 27.43
CA GLY A 188 -2.75 -8.23 27.87
C GLY A 188 -3.91 -8.17 26.87
N ALA A 189 -4.50 -9.29 26.47
CA ALA A 189 -5.63 -9.27 25.52
C ALA A 189 -6.89 -8.65 26.14
N ALA A 190 -7.24 -7.43 25.72
CA ALA A 190 -8.55 -6.83 25.95
C ALA A 190 -9.20 -6.47 24.59
N PRO A 191 -10.53 -6.56 24.46
CA PRO A 191 -11.22 -5.94 23.34
C PRO A 191 -10.98 -4.41 23.35
N MET A 192 -11.09 -3.77 22.18
CA MET A 192 -10.99 -2.30 22.02
C MET A 192 -11.69 -1.60 23.19
N THR A 193 -10.93 -0.80 23.96
CA THR A 193 -11.51 -0.11 25.11
C THR A 193 -12.57 0.87 24.61
N LYS A 194 -13.63 1.07 25.40
CA LYS A 194 -14.69 2.06 25.11
C LYS A 194 -14.07 3.44 24.80
N GLN A 195 -13.01 3.79 25.53
CA GLN A 195 -12.23 5.02 25.35
C GLN A 195 -11.55 5.11 23.98
N MET A 196 -10.85 4.06 23.52
CA MET A 196 -10.23 4.07 22.18
C MET A 196 -11.27 4.18 21.07
N ARG A 197 -12.42 3.50 21.23
CA ARG A 197 -13.54 3.64 20.30
C ARG A 197 -14.08 5.07 20.29
N GLU A 198 -14.22 5.71 21.45
CA GLU A 198 -14.66 7.10 21.56
C GLU A 198 -13.68 8.08 20.93
N GLU A 199 -12.37 7.89 21.13
CA GLU A 199 -11.30 8.69 20.54
C GLU A 199 -11.27 8.58 19.02
N MET A 200 -11.43 7.37 18.48
CA MET A 200 -11.46 7.11 17.03
C MET A 200 -12.82 7.43 16.38
N THR A 201 -13.86 7.67 17.16
CA THR A 201 -15.19 8.01 16.63
C THR A 201 -15.36 9.53 16.54
N PRO A 202 -15.67 10.08 15.35
CA PRO A 202 -15.93 11.50 15.17
C PRO A 202 -17.08 12.01 16.04
N ARG A 203 -16.91 13.18 16.67
CA ARG A 203 -17.99 13.88 17.41
C ARG A 203 -18.98 14.51 16.43
N GLY A 204 -20.28 14.42 16.74
CA GLY A 204 -21.32 15.21 16.06
C GLY A 204 -21.61 14.86 14.59
N PHE A 205 -20.99 13.82 14.03
CA PHE A 205 -21.32 13.36 12.69
C PHE A 205 -22.83 12.94 12.68
N LYS A 206 -23.62 13.25 11.64
CA LYS A 206 -25.00 12.79 11.36
C LYS A 206 -25.12 11.31 10.93
N PRO A 207 -25.99 10.40 11.43
CA PRO A 207 -26.37 9.24 10.62
C PRO A 207 -26.87 9.74 9.26
N GLN A 208 -26.26 9.27 8.18
CA GLN A 208 -26.75 9.56 6.84
C GLN A 208 -27.79 8.50 6.47
N PRO A 209 -28.86 8.85 5.73
CA PRO A 209 -29.78 7.86 5.18
C PRO A 209 -29.00 6.85 4.32
N LYS A 210 -29.51 5.62 4.22
CA LYS A 210 -28.89 4.59 3.37
C LYS A 210 -28.77 5.16 1.95
N PRO A 211 -27.57 5.16 1.34
CA PRO A 211 -27.39 5.71 0.01
C PRO A 211 -28.29 4.95 -0.97
N THR A 212 -29.00 5.69 -1.81
CA THR A 212 -29.84 5.14 -2.88
C THR A 212 -29.07 5.06 -4.21
N MET A 213 -28.01 5.86 -4.33
CA MET A 213 -27.11 5.89 -5.48
C MET A 213 -25.64 5.79 -5.02
N PRO A 214 -24.73 5.20 -5.82
CA PRO A 214 -23.30 5.15 -5.51
C PRO A 214 -22.64 6.52 -5.25
N THR A 215 -23.14 7.58 -5.88
CA THR A 215 -22.68 8.97 -5.70
C THR A 215 -23.06 9.58 -4.34
N GLU A 216 -23.97 8.94 -3.60
CA GLU A 216 -24.41 9.37 -2.27
C GLU A 216 -23.62 8.70 -1.15
N ILE A 217 -22.72 7.77 -1.49
CA ILE A 217 -21.90 7.04 -0.51
C ILE A 217 -21.02 8.04 0.25
N SER A 218 -21.24 8.10 1.56
CA SER A 218 -20.54 8.97 2.51
C SER A 218 -20.11 8.13 3.70
N PHE A 219 -18.83 8.14 4.03
CA PHE A 219 -18.29 7.38 5.15
C PHE A 219 -16.98 7.95 5.70
N PHE A 220 -16.71 7.62 6.96
CA PHE A 220 -15.41 7.73 7.60
C PHE A 220 -15.06 6.38 8.20
N ALA A 221 -13.99 5.76 7.70
CA ALA A 221 -13.48 4.49 8.20
C ALA A 221 -12.09 4.69 8.80
N THR A 222 -11.82 4.07 9.94
CA THR A 222 -10.48 3.97 10.53
C THR A 222 -10.05 2.52 10.53
N ILE A 223 -8.90 2.22 9.96
CA ILE A 223 -8.27 0.90 9.99
C ILE A 223 -7.01 1.02 10.85
N SER A 224 -6.91 0.22 11.92
CA SER A 224 -5.72 0.13 12.76
C SER A 224 -5.04 -1.23 12.57
N SER A 225 -3.71 -1.25 12.55
CA SER A 225 -2.93 -2.45 12.24
C SER A 225 -2.90 -3.49 13.36
N CYS A 226 -3.25 -3.12 14.58
CA CYS A 226 -3.29 -4.01 15.73
C CYS A 226 -4.30 -3.54 16.79
N ASN A 227 -4.64 -4.41 17.74
CA ASN A 227 -5.45 -4.03 18.90
C ASN A 227 -4.61 -3.28 19.95
N ILE A 228 -5.26 -2.68 20.95
CA ILE A 228 -4.65 -1.77 21.94
C ILE A 228 -3.47 -2.39 22.69
N ASN A 229 -3.44 -3.70 22.89
CA ASN A 229 -2.40 -4.40 23.65
C ASN A 229 -1.57 -5.37 22.77
N GLU A 230 -1.58 -5.11 21.47
CA GLU A 230 -0.82 -5.84 20.47
C GLU A 230 0.22 -4.93 19.85
N ILE A 231 1.22 -5.55 19.22
CA ILE A 231 2.32 -4.85 18.57
C ILE A 231 2.09 -4.93 17.07
N ALA A 232 2.25 -3.80 16.38
CA ALA A 232 2.39 -3.77 14.94
C ALA A 232 3.74 -4.41 14.56
N LEU A 233 3.71 -5.61 13.99
CA LEU A 233 4.91 -6.41 13.76
C LEU A 233 5.63 -5.99 12.48
N GLU A 234 6.95 -5.99 12.55
CA GLU A 234 7.86 -5.90 11.40
C GLU A 234 8.45 -7.30 11.11
N ASP A 235 8.47 -7.72 9.83
CA ASP A 235 9.15 -8.94 9.41
C ASP A 235 10.28 -8.61 8.42
N PRO A 236 11.56 -8.80 8.80
CA PRO A 236 12.69 -8.61 7.90
C PRO A 236 12.64 -9.45 6.61
N LYS A 237 11.93 -10.59 6.60
CA LYS A 237 11.74 -11.39 5.38
C LYS A 237 10.79 -10.72 4.40
N LEU A 238 9.83 -9.95 4.89
CA LEU A 238 8.98 -9.10 4.06
C LEU A 238 9.69 -7.80 3.69
N GLY A 239 10.60 -7.31 4.55
CA GLY A 239 11.20 -5.99 4.43
C GLY A 239 10.21 -4.87 4.76
N HIS A 240 9.14 -5.20 5.49
CA HIS A 240 7.97 -4.37 5.73
C HIS A 240 7.29 -4.76 7.06
N GLY A 241 6.44 -3.87 7.56
CA GLY A 241 5.40 -4.19 8.53
C GLY A 241 4.44 -5.23 7.97
N VAL A 242 4.06 -6.21 8.80
CA VAL A 242 3.22 -7.35 8.38
C VAL A 242 1.86 -6.86 7.86
N PHE A 243 1.25 -5.91 8.56
CA PHE A 243 -0.04 -5.33 8.16
C PHE A 243 0.06 -4.60 6.82
N THR A 244 1.02 -3.68 6.69
CA THR A 244 1.14 -2.84 5.49
C THR A 244 1.49 -3.65 4.26
N TYR A 245 2.32 -4.69 4.40
CA TYR A 245 2.58 -5.64 3.33
C TYR A 245 1.29 -6.26 2.78
N TYR A 246 0.41 -6.77 3.65
CA TYR A 246 -0.85 -7.37 3.21
C TYR A 246 -1.87 -6.34 2.74
N LEU A 247 -1.90 -5.15 3.34
CA LEU A 247 -2.73 -4.04 2.90
C LEU A 247 -2.41 -3.64 1.45
N ALA A 248 -1.13 -3.41 1.14
CA ALA A 248 -0.69 -3.07 -0.19
C ALA A 248 -0.92 -4.21 -1.20
N ARG A 249 -0.82 -5.47 -0.75
CA ARG A 249 -1.10 -6.65 -1.58
C ARG A 249 -2.58 -6.76 -1.95
N TYR A 250 -3.48 -6.66 -0.99
CA TYR A 250 -4.91 -6.83 -1.21
C TYR A 250 -5.61 -5.58 -1.74
N LEU A 251 -4.96 -4.41 -1.72
CA LEU A 251 -5.41 -3.24 -2.46
C LEU A 251 -5.08 -3.37 -3.96
N SER A 252 -5.37 -4.52 -4.54
CA SER A 252 -5.09 -4.88 -5.95
C SER A 252 -6.17 -5.85 -6.42
N GLN A 253 -5.98 -6.44 -7.61
CA GLN A 253 -6.81 -7.55 -8.07
C GLN A 253 -6.85 -8.74 -7.10
N GLU A 254 -5.83 -8.95 -6.26
CA GLU A 254 -5.85 -10.00 -5.24
C GLU A 254 -6.90 -9.72 -4.13
N GLY A 255 -7.36 -8.48 -4.02
CA GLY A 255 -8.41 -8.05 -3.09
C GLY A 255 -9.82 -8.50 -3.45
N ASP A 256 -10.07 -8.77 -4.74
CA ASP A 256 -11.38 -9.18 -5.26
C ASP A 256 -11.58 -10.67 -5.03
N LYS A 257 -12.03 -10.98 -3.81
CA LYS A 257 -12.18 -12.36 -3.34
C LYS A 257 -13.36 -13.04 -3.99
N ASN A 258 -14.42 -12.29 -4.29
CA ASN A 258 -15.66 -12.82 -4.84
C ASN A 258 -15.70 -12.83 -6.39
N GLY A 259 -14.74 -12.19 -7.07
CA GLY A 259 -14.58 -12.16 -8.52
C GLY A 259 -15.51 -11.17 -9.23
N ASN A 260 -16.09 -10.20 -8.52
CA ASN A 260 -17.04 -9.22 -9.08
C ASN A 260 -16.34 -8.01 -9.73
N LYS A 261 -15.01 -8.00 -9.79
CA LYS A 261 -14.14 -6.94 -10.34
C LYS A 261 -14.15 -5.65 -9.53
N VAL A 262 -14.56 -5.73 -8.27
CA VAL A 262 -14.53 -4.64 -7.30
C VAL A 262 -13.89 -5.19 -6.03
N VAL A 263 -13.10 -4.37 -5.35
CA VAL A 263 -12.66 -4.67 -3.98
C VAL A 263 -13.49 -3.79 -3.06
N GLU A 264 -14.38 -4.41 -2.29
CA GLU A 264 -15.11 -3.69 -1.24
C GLU A 264 -14.24 -3.49 0.02
N LEU A 265 -14.59 -2.50 0.84
CA LEU A 265 -13.88 -2.23 2.10
C LEU A 265 -13.88 -3.45 3.03
N SER A 266 -15.01 -4.18 3.09
CA SER A 266 -15.08 -5.44 3.85
C SER A 266 -14.12 -6.50 3.33
N GLU A 267 -14.07 -6.72 2.01
CA GLU A 267 -13.20 -7.72 1.40
C GLU A 267 -11.73 -7.41 1.63
N LEU A 268 -11.35 -6.16 1.38
CA LEU A 268 -9.99 -5.68 1.66
C LEU A 268 -9.65 -5.94 3.13
N PHE A 269 -10.49 -5.48 4.06
CA PHE A 269 -10.20 -5.58 5.48
C PHE A 269 -10.16 -7.03 5.97
N ASP A 270 -11.11 -7.87 5.58
CA ASP A 270 -11.15 -9.27 6.00
C ASP A 270 -9.92 -10.03 5.51
N GLN A 271 -9.49 -9.82 4.25
CA GLN A 271 -8.28 -10.45 3.73
C GLN A 271 -7.01 -9.95 4.44
N VAL A 272 -6.89 -8.65 4.66
CA VAL A 272 -5.76 -8.04 5.38
C VAL A 272 -5.69 -8.56 6.81
N ARG A 273 -6.82 -8.56 7.54
CA ARG A 273 -6.90 -9.08 8.91
C ARG A 273 -6.49 -10.54 8.95
N ASP A 274 -7.11 -11.37 8.12
CA ASP A 274 -6.86 -12.82 8.10
C ASP A 274 -5.40 -13.15 7.77
N ALA A 275 -4.80 -12.46 6.80
CA ALA A 275 -3.40 -12.68 6.43
C ALA A 275 -2.43 -12.18 7.51
N THR A 276 -2.69 -11.00 8.09
CA THR A 276 -1.90 -10.43 9.18
C THR A 276 -1.93 -11.33 10.41
N THR A 277 -3.12 -11.74 10.87
CA THR A 277 -3.27 -12.61 12.03
C THR A 277 -2.59 -13.96 11.82
N ARG A 278 -2.74 -14.58 10.63
CA ARG A 278 -2.05 -15.84 10.32
C ARG A 278 -0.53 -15.67 10.27
N HIS A 279 -0.03 -14.56 9.73
CA HIS A 279 1.39 -14.30 9.65
C HIS A 279 1.98 -14.07 11.05
N ALA A 280 1.35 -13.22 11.87
CA ALA A 280 1.74 -12.97 13.25
C ALA A 280 1.77 -14.28 14.07
N ALA A 281 0.78 -15.15 13.91
CA ALA A 281 0.75 -16.45 14.59
C ALA A 281 1.94 -17.35 14.23
N ARG A 282 2.42 -17.33 12.97
CA ARG A 282 3.63 -18.08 12.56
C ARG A 282 4.90 -17.51 13.19
N LEU A 283 4.91 -16.23 13.53
CA LEU A 283 5.99 -15.58 14.28
C LEU A 283 5.83 -15.75 15.80
N GLY A 284 4.82 -16.49 16.27
CA GLY A 284 4.55 -16.68 17.70
C GLY A 284 3.96 -15.45 18.40
N ALA A 285 3.43 -14.50 17.63
CA ALA A 285 2.89 -13.23 18.12
C ALA A 285 1.39 -13.07 17.79
N LYS A 286 0.78 -12.01 18.33
CA LYS A 286 -0.60 -11.61 18.01
C LYS A 286 -0.59 -10.24 17.36
N GLN A 287 -1.30 -10.14 16.25
CA GLN A 287 -1.63 -8.88 15.59
C GLN A 287 -2.97 -9.06 14.90
N ASN A 288 -3.95 -8.28 15.33
CA ASN A 288 -5.34 -8.34 14.86
C ASN A 288 -5.77 -6.94 14.43
N PRO A 289 -5.71 -6.66 13.12
CA PRO A 289 -6.20 -5.41 12.57
C PRO A 289 -7.67 -5.16 12.93
N ILE A 290 -8.04 -3.89 13.09
CA ILE A 290 -9.38 -3.44 13.47
C ILE A 290 -9.90 -2.45 12.43
N LEU A 291 -11.15 -2.63 12.00
CA LEU A 291 -11.90 -1.67 11.22
C LEU A 291 -12.97 -1.03 12.10
N LEU A 292 -12.87 0.28 12.29
CA LEU A 292 -13.92 1.09 12.88
C LEU A 292 -14.62 1.90 11.79
N MET A 293 -15.87 1.56 11.55
CA MET A 293 -16.77 2.33 10.71
C MET A 293 -18.01 2.65 11.55
N PRO A 294 -18.08 3.84 12.18
CA PRO A 294 -19.06 4.09 13.23
C PRO A 294 -20.51 4.17 12.72
N ARG A 295 -20.75 4.19 11.40
CA ARG A 295 -22.07 4.36 10.77
C ARG A 295 -22.20 3.67 9.42
N PRO A 296 -23.44 3.49 8.91
CA PRO A 296 -23.69 3.06 7.54
C PRO A 296 -22.94 3.91 6.51
N PRO A 297 -22.72 3.39 5.29
CA PRO A 297 -23.14 2.07 4.80
C PRO A 297 -22.39 0.89 5.45
N ASP A 298 -22.87 -0.33 5.26
CA ASP A 298 -22.12 -1.53 5.65
C ASP A 298 -20.77 -1.56 4.90
N PRO A 299 -19.64 -1.96 5.51
CA PRO A 299 -18.38 -2.12 4.79
C PRO A 299 -18.46 -2.97 3.49
N SER A 300 -19.43 -3.90 3.38
CA SER A 300 -19.67 -4.68 2.15
C SER A 300 -20.40 -3.90 1.06
N GLU A 301 -20.96 -2.74 1.38
CA GLU A 301 -21.62 -1.82 0.44
C GLU A 301 -20.69 -0.66 0.01
N VAL A 302 -19.43 -0.67 0.47
CA VAL A 302 -18.43 0.36 0.14
C VAL A 302 -17.46 -0.17 -0.93
N PRO A 303 -17.69 0.11 -2.22
CA PRO A 303 -16.73 -0.20 -3.26
C PRO A 303 -15.53 0.74 -3.12
N LEU A 304 -14.33 0.19 -2.95
CA LEU A 304 -13.11 0.99 -2.89
C LEU A 304 -12.45 1.05 -4.26
N LEU A 305 -12.11 -0.11 -4.81
CA LEU A 305 -11.25 -0.23 -5.97
C LEU A 305 -11.96 -1.02 -7.06
N THR A 306 -12.08 -0.46 -8.25
CA THR A 306 -12.42 -1.25 -9.44
C THR A 306 -11.18 -2.00 -9.88
N VAL A 307 -11.26 -3.33 -9.94
CA VAL A 307 -10.14 -4.16 -10.37
C VAL A 307 -9.79 -3.84 -11.82
N ARG A 308 -8.54 -3.44 -12.01
CA ARG A 308 -7.93 -3.32 -13.32
C ARG A 308 -6.80 -4.34 -13.40
N PRO A 309 -6.60 -5.01 -14.55
CA PRO A 309 -5.46 -5.89 -14.71
C PRO A 309 -4.18 -5.13 -14.37
N GLU A 310 -3.34 -5.69 -13.48
CA GLU A 310 -1.99 -5.17 -13.31
C GLU A 310 -1.29 -5.19 -14.68
N PRO A 311 -0.74 -4.06 -15.17
CA PRO A 311 0.16 -4.14 -16.31
C PRO A 311 1.28 -5.11 -15.94
N PRO A 312 1.69 -6.01 -16.84
CA PRO A 312 2.72 -6.98 -16.54
C PRO A 312 3.96 -6.23 -16.05
N LYS A 313 4.49 -6.65 -14.89
CA LYS A 313 5.72 -6.05 -14.35
C LYS A 313 6.79 -6.09 -15.43
N PRO A 314 7.59 -5.02 -15.62
CA PRO A 314 8.67 -5.06 -16.57
C PRO A 314 9.59 -6.23 -16.20
N THR A 315 9.97 -7.00 -17.21
CA THR A 315 10.82 -8.18 -17.02
C THR A 315 12.04 -8.11 -17.93
N GLY A 316 13.12 -8.75 -17.50
CA GLY A 316 14.30 -9.02 -18.31
C GLY A 316 14.58 -10.52 -18.39
N THR A 317 15.76 -10.84 -18.90
CA THR A 317 16.25 -12.22 -19.06
C THR A 317 17.56 -12.39 -18.30
N LEU A 318 17.73 -13.52 -17.63
CA LEU A 318 18.99 -13.91 -17.00
C LEU A 318 19.55 -15.14 -17.71
N ALA A 319 20.76 -15.03 -18.25
CA ALA A 319 21.53 -16.14 -18.79
C ALA A 319 22.70 -16.42 -17.84
N VAL A 320 22.81 -17.65 -17.35
CA VAL A 320 23.88 -18.07 -16.43
C VAL A 320 24.60 -19.25 -17.03
N ASP A 321 25.91 -19.15 -17.11
CA ASP A 321 26.80 -20.21 -17.59
C ASP A 321 27.98 -20.38 -16.65
N ALA A 322 28.47 -21.61 -16.49
CA ALA A 322 29.60 -21.89 -15.62
C ALA A 322 30.51 -23.01 -16.13
N GLU A 323 31.80 -22.83 -15.89
CA GLU A 323 32.83 -23.79 -16.24
C GLU A 323 33.75 -24.09 -15.03
N PRO A 324 33.79 -25.35 -14.56
CA PRO A 324 32.79 -26.40 -14.74
C PRO A 324 31.38 -26.01 -14.22
N TRP A 325 30.38 -26.83 -14.57
CA TRP A 325 28.96 -26.59 -14.27
C TRP A 325 28.68 -26.26 -12.80
N ALA A 326 27.57 -25.57 -12.50
CA ALA A 326 27.19 -25.25 -11.13
C ALA A 326 25.67 -25.26 -10.91
N TRP A 327 25.26 -25.52 -9.68
CA TRP A 327 23.90 -25.30 -9.21
C TRP A 327 23.62 -23.81 -9.06
N VAL A 328 22.53 -23.32 -9.64
CA VAL A 328 22.14 -21.91 -9.63
C VAL A 328 21.03 -21.66 -8.61
N TYR A 329 21.24 -20.63 -7.79
CA TYR A 329 20.27 -20.12 -6.83
C TYR A 329 20.04 -18.63 -7.08
N LEU A 330 18.77 -18.21 -7.15
CA LEU A 330 18.39 -16.80 -7.29
C LEU A 330 17.60 -16.37 -6.05
N SER A 331 18.11 -15.37 -5.32
CA SER A 331 17.55 -14.90 -4.05
C SER A 331 17.24 -16.03 -3.06
N GLY A 332 18.14 -17.02 -2.98
CA GLY A 332 18.03 -18.17 -2.08
C GLY A 332 17.19 -19.35 -2.58
N LYS A 333 16.46 -19.20 -3.70
CA LYS A 333 15.69 -20.30 -4.31
C LYS A 333 16.58 -21.09 -5.26
N LYS A 334 16.71 -22.41 -5.04
CA LYS A 334 17.37 -23.33 -5.99
C LYS A 334 16.58 -23.38 -7.30
N LEU A 335 17.27 -23.17 -8.41
CA LEU A 335 16.68 -23.19 -9.75
C LEU A 335 17.06 -24.49 -10.46
N SER A 336 18.19 -24.51 -11.16
CA SER A 336 18.72 -25.65 -11.93
C SER A 336 20.24 -25.56 -12.02
N GLU A 337 20.87 -26.52 -12.69
CA GLU A 337 22.27 -26.46 -13.10
C GLU A 337 22.51 -25.54 -14.30
N THR A 338 23.75 -25.05 -14.47
CA THR A 338 24.19 -24.30 -15.66
C THR A 338 24.46 -25.24 -16.85
N PRO A 339 24.23 -24.79 -18.10
CA PRO A 339 23.76 -23.46 -18.49
C PRO A 339 22.25 -23.27 -18.23
N LEU A 340 21.87 -22.09 -17.77
CA LEU A 340 20.50 -21.74 -17.39
C LEU A 340 20.06 -20.43 -18.08
N LEU A 341 18.91 -20.48 -18.76
CA LEU A 341 18.26 -19.29 -19.33
C LEU A 341 16.90 -19.08 -18.66
N LEU A 342 16.79 -17.99 -17.91
CA LEU A 342 15.59 -17.58 -17.20
C LEU A 342 14.97 -16.37 -17.90
N ARG A 343 13.82 -16.58 -18.52
CA ARG A 343 13.02 -15.52 -19.16
C ARG A 343 12.01 -14.95 -18.15
N ASN A 344 11.56 -13.73 -18.41
CA ASN A 344 10.53 -13.05 -17.63
C ASN A 344 10.92 -12.86 -16.14
N VAL A 345 12.19 -12.59 -15.87
CA VAL A 345 12.63 -12.25 -14.51
C VAL A 345 12.20 -10.82 -14.22
N PRO A 346 11.47 -10.53 -13.13
CA PRO A 346 11.08 -9.16 -12.82
C PRO A 346 12.30 -8.24 -12.74
N VAL A 347 12.12 -6.96 -13.10
CA VAL A 347 13.16 -5.95 -12.92
C VAL A 347 13.50 -5.81 -11.44
N GLY A 348 14.80 -5.70 -11.12
CA GLY A 348 15.28 -5.57 -9.75
C GLY A 348 16.67 -6.14 -9.55
N THR A 349 17.19 -5.97 -8.32
CA THR A 349 18.50 -6.49 -7.92
C THR A 349 18.35 -7.83 -7.23
N TYR A 350 19.07 -8.84 -7.71
CA TYR A 350 19.01 -10.21 -7.20
C TYR A 350 20.39 -10.67 -6.73
N ARG A 351 20.41 -11.45 -5.64
CA ARG A 351 21.58 -12.21 -5.23
C ARG A 351 21.61 -13.52 -6.02
N LEU A 352 22.60 -13.68 -6.89
CA LEU A 352 22.86 -14.90 -7.65
C LEU A 352 23.96 -15.69 -6.94
N ARG A 353 23.68 -16.95 -6.61
CA ARG A 353 24.64 -17.89 -6.01
C ARG A 353 24.83 -19.08 -6.95
N LEU A 354 26.07 -19.38 -7.30
CA LEU A 354 26.47 -20.56 -8.05
C LEU A 354 27.30 -21.46 -7.14
N GLU A 355 26.99 -22.75 -7.12
CA GLU A 355 27.64 -23.72 -6.24
C GLU A 355 28.08 -24.95 -7.03
N HIS A 356 29.38 -25.24 -6.95
CA HIS A 356 29.95 -26.47 -7.47
C HIS A 356 30.57 -27.26 -6.32
N GLU A 357 30.26 -28.55 -6.25
CA GLU A 357 30.69 -29.48 -5.18
C GLU A 357 32.20 -29.49 -4.88
N LYS A 358 33.06 -29.25 -5.89
CA LYS A 358 34.52 -29.30 -5.75
C LYS A 358 35.19 -27.92 -5.71
N PHE A 359 34.56 -26.91 -6.30
CA PHE A 359 35.16 -25.59 -6.50
C PHE A 359 34.51 -24.49 -5.64
N GLY A 360 33.58 -24.89 -4.77
CA GLY A 360 32.96 -24.00 -3.79
C GLY A 360 31.83 -23.15 -4.38
N VAL A 361 31.62 -22.00 -3.74
CA VAL A 361 30.46 -21.14 -3.99
C VAL A 361 30.91 -19.77 -4.49
N LYS A 362 30.23 -19.25 -5.51
CA LYS A 362 30.37 -17.87 -5.97
C LYS A 362 29.05 -17.13 -5.82
N THR A 363 29.09 -15.97 -5.14
CA THR A 363 27.94 -15.09 -4.99
C THR A 363 28.20 -13.74 -5.65
N VAL A 364 27.25 -13.26 -6.44
CA VAL A 364 27.25 -11.93 -7.05
C VAL A 364 25.86 -11.30 -6.98
N TYR A 365 25.80 -9.97 -7.04
CA TYR A 365 24.55 -9.25 -7.23
C TYR A 365 24.39 -8.87 -8.69
N ILE A 366 23.20 -9.09 -9.23
CA ILE A 366 22.83 -8.75 -10.60
C ILE A 366 21.63 -7.82 -10.60
N THR A 367 21.58 -6.88 -11.54
CA THR A 367 20.43 -5.99 -11.74
C THR A 367 19.76 -6.36 -13.06
N ILE A 368 18.53 -6.85 -12.99
CA ILE A 368 17.69 -7.11 -14.16
C ILE A 368 17.00 -5.81 -14.55
N GLU A 369 17.17 -5.39 -15.79
CA GLU A 369 16.51 -4.22 -16.38
C GLU A 369 15.47 -4.64 -17.42
N GLU A 370 14.50 -3.77 -17.70
CA GLU A 370 13.38 -4.05 -18.58
C GLU A 370 13.85 -4.43 -19.99
N GLY A 371 13.40 -5.58 -20.49
CA GLY A 371 13.71 -6.11 -21.82
C GLY A 371 15.17 -6.51 -22.04
N LYS A 372 16.08 -6.24 -21.08
CA LYS A 372 17.51 -6.54 -21.21
C LYS A 372 17.82 -7.97 -20.79
N THR A 373 18.90 -8.50 -21.36
CA THR A 373 19.48 -9.77 -20.93
C THR A 373 20.71 -9.50 -20.10
N VAL A 374 20.74 -10.01 -18.87
CA VAL A 374 21.93 -10.07 -18.03
C VAL A 374 22.59 -11.42 -18.25
N SER A 375 23.83 -11.41 -18.71
CA SER A 375 24.64 -12.61 -18.92
C SER A 375 25.67 -12.73 -17.80
N VAL A 376 25.64 -13.83 -17.06
CA VAL A 376 26.62 -14.15 -16.03
C VAL A 376 27.40 -15.38 -16.46
N LYS A 377 28.72 -15.25 -16.55
CA LYS A 377 29.63 -16.37 -16.79
C LYS A 377 30.56 -16.53 -15.62
N VAL A 378 30.69 -17.75 -15.11
CA VAL A 378 31.62 -18.09 -14.03
C VAL A 378 32.62 -19.12 -14.52
N ASN A 379 33.91 -18.82 -14.40
CA ASN A 379 34.95 -19.82 -14.58
C ASN A 379 35.57 -20.13 -13.22
N PHE A 380 35.20 -21.28 -12.64
CA PHE A 380 35.68 -21.70 -11.33
C PHE A 380 37.18 -22.04 -11.34
N LEU A 381 37.73 -22.49 -12.47
CA LEU A 381 39.15 -22.82 -12.61
C LEU A 381 40.04 -21.56 -12.62
N LYS A 382 39.54 -20.48 -13.21
CA LYS A 382 40.23 -19.18 -13.29
C LYS A 382 39.83 -18.23 -12.16
N ASN A 383 38.92 -18.64 -11.29
CA ASN A 383 38.35 -17.81 -10.24
C ASN A 383 37.76 -16.49 -10.79
N GLU A 384 37.12 -16.55 -11.96
CA GLU A 384 36.65 -15.39 -12.72
C GLU A 384 35.12 -15.37 -12.78
N VAL A 385 34.52 -14.19 -12.58
CA VAL A 385 33.09 -13.94 -12.80
C VAL A 385 32.92 -12.76 -13.73
N LEU A 386 32.20 -12.97 -14.82
CA LEU A 386 31.88 -11.94 -15.81
C LEU A 386 30.38 -11.66 -15.79
N ILE A 387 30.00 -10.39 -15.65
CA ILE A 387 28.62 -9.92 -15.85
C ILE A 387 28.59 -9.05 -17.10
N ASN A 388 27.79 -9.44 -18.09
CA ASN A 388 27.74 -8.80 -19.41
C ASN A 388 29.12 -8.66 -20.08
N GLY A 389 30.02 -9.62 -19.81
CA GLY A 389 31.40 -9.62 -20.31
C GLY A 389 32.38 -8.77 -19.51
N GLN A 390 31.95 -8.08 -18.45
CA GLN A 390 32.82 -7.30 -17.57
C GLN A 390 33.18 -8.10 -16.30
N PRO A 391 34.46 -8.16 -15.90
CA PRO A 391 34.86 -8.84 -14.66
C PRO A 391 34.32 -8.11 -13.44
N VAL A 392 33.85 -8.89 -12.47
CA VAL A 392 33.33 -8.38 -11.19
C VAL A 392 33.94 -9.14 -10.01
N GLU A 393 34.10 -8.45 -8.89
CA GLU A 393 34.49 -9.10 -7.64
C GLU A 393 33.32 -9.94 -7.11
N ALA A 394 33.55 -11.25 -7.00
CA ALA A 394 32.61 -12.17 -6.38
C ALA A 394 33.00 -12.39 -4.92
N THR A 395 32.04 -12.24 -4.01
CA THR A 395 32.23 -12.56 -2.59
C THR A 395 31.90 -14.05 -2.38
N GLY A 396 32.88 -14.82 -1.91
CA GLY A 396 32.74 -16.27 -1.70
C GLY A 396 34.03 -17.03 -2.01
N ILE A 397 34.90 -17.10 -1.00
CA ILE A 397 35.71 -18.30 -0.72
C ILE A 397 35.39 -18.57 0.75
N GLU A 398 34.34 -19.33 1.02
CA GLU A 398 34.22 -20.09 2.28
C GLU A 398 34.49 -21.56 1.96
#